data_AF-A0A7D5MJA0-F1
#
_entry.id   AF-A0A7D5MJA0-F1
#
_cell.length_a   1.000
_cell.length_b   1.000
_cell.length_c   1.000
_cell.angle_alpha   90.00
_cell.angle_beta   90.00
_cell.angle_gamma   90.00
#
_symmetry.space_group_name_H-M   'P 1'
#
loop_
_entity.id
_entity.type
_entity.pdbx_description
1 polymer ?
#
loop_
_entity_poly.entity_id
_entity_poly.type
_entity_poly.pdbx_seq_one_letter_code
_entity_poly.pdbx_strand_id
1 'polypeptide(L)'
;MSWGGDFAFNGTQNLNLGTGTVSFAANRQVTVNSNTLTVGGVINAPTFNLTKSGAGNLSLGSNNVTLNGLTINAGGFTSTSAVLTLSGNFSNAGTFNHNSGTVHFNGTGVQSIAGVTYHNLITSAAGQKNAAGAVVVSNNLTNATILDMGANTLSVSGTIDNTGGNIRFTGATNGLAVASGTITYYGASQTITSGTYNNLVINQSSGQTSLGGNVTVNGTLTLTNGILNLGGYNLTLGPSATISIASPSATKMIIANGSQVIKTFAGTGSFLFPIGDNTGTTEYSPITINVTAGSGFPANVGVTVVDAKHPSNSSTANF
;
A
#
# COMPACT_ATOMS: atom_id res chain seq x y z
N MET A 1 -36.19 11.08 8.90
CA MET A 1 -36.84 9.82 8.54
C MET A 1 -36.18 8.69 9.31
N SER A 2 -36.95 7.74 9.85
CA SER A 2 -36.38 6.54 10.51
C SER A 2 -36.68 5.32 9.64
N TRP A 3 -35.67 4.48 9.40
CA TRP A 3 -35.85 3.22 8.68
C TRP A 3 -36.05 2.08 9.67
N GLY A 4 -37.33 1.76 9.91
CA GLY A 4 -37.76 0.71 10.85
C GLY A 4 -37.60 -0.72 10.31
N GLY A 5 -37.37 -0.89 9.01
CA GLY A 5 -37.19 -2.19 8.37
C GLY A 5 -36.56 -2.05 6.99
N ASP A 6 -36.30 -3.20 6.37
CA ASP A 6 -35.86 -3.27 4.98
C ASP A 6 -37.00 -2.85 4.05
N PHE A 7 -36.67 -2.34 2.86
CA PHE A 7 -37.69 -1.91 1.90
C PHE A 7 -37.23 -2.03 0.46
N ALA A 8 -38.21 -2.05 -0.44
CA ALA A 8 -38.00 -2.06 -1.88
C ALA A 8 -38.55 -0.78 -2.53
N PHE A 9 -37.78 -0.17 -3.43
CA PHE A 9 -38.20 0.89 -4.32
C PHE A 9 -38.51 0.34 -5.70
N ASN A 10 -39.79 0.39 -6.05
CA ASN A 10 -40.33 -0.08 -7.33
C ASN A 10 -40.82 1.09 -8.21
N GLY A 11 -40.30 2.30 -7.97
CA GLY A 11 -40.73 3.49 -8.68
C GLY A 11 -40.41 3.42 -10.17
N THR A 12 -41.36 3.86 -11.00
CA THR A 12 -41.19 3.97 -12.45
C THR A 12 -40.41 5.22 -12.88
N GLN A 13 -40.12 6.12 -11.93
CA GLN A 13 -39.31 7.32 -12.10
C GLN A 13 -38.28 7.43 -10.97
N ASN A 14 -37.33 8.36 -11.09
CA ASN A 14 -36.43 8.70 -9.99
C ASN A 14 -37.21 9.32 -8.83
N LEU A 15 -36.82 9.01 -7.59
CA LEU A 15 -37.37 9.62 -6.38
C LEU A 15 -36.24 10.15 -5.50
N ASN A 16 -36.37 11.39 -5.03
CA ASN A 16 -35.46 11.97 -4.05
C ASN A 16 -36.20 12.22 -2.74
N LEU A 17 -35.75 11.59 -1.66
CA LEU A 17 -36.32 11.73 -0.31
C LEU A 17 -35.84 12.99 0.42
N GLY A 18 -35.04 13.83 -0.23
CA GLY A 18 -34.51 15.07 0.31
C GLY A 18 -33.29 14.87 1.21
N THR A 19 -32.96 15.91 1.98
CA THR A 19 -31.74 16.01 2.82
C THR A 19 -32.01 15.83 4.32
N GLY A 20 -33.24 15.48 4.70
CA GLY A 20 -33.58 15.25 6.10
C GLY A 20 -32.85 14.03 6.68
N THR A 21 -32.38 14.12 7.92
CA THR A 21 -31.63 13.06 8.61
C THR A 21 -32.31 11.69 8.51
N VAL A 22 -31.52 10.65 8.28
CA VAL A 22 -31.97 9.25 8.20
C VAL A 22 -31.33 8.45 9.33
N SER A 23 -32.16 7.85 10.19
CA SER A 23 -31.72 7.00 11.30
C SER A 23 -31.99 5.52 11.04
N PHE A 24 -31.05 4.65 11.42
CA PHE A 24 -31.19 3.20 11.37
C PHE A 24 -31.40 2.64 12.78
N ALA A 25 -32.26 1.63 12.91
CA ALA A 25 -32.47 0.90 14.16
C ALA A 25 -31.84 -0.52 14.16
N ALA A 26 -31.32 -0.97 13.02
CA ALA A 26 -30.62 -2.25 12.80
C ALA A 26 -30.00 -2.25 11.38
N ASN A 27 -29.37 -3.34 10.96
CA ASN A 27 -28.81 -3.49 9.60
C ASN A 27 -29.90 -3.39 8.53
N ARG A 28 -29.74 -2.51 7.53
CA ARG A 28 -30.78 -2.25 6.52
C ARG A 28 -30.44 -2.79 5.16
N GLN A 29 -31.41 -3.42 4.52
CA GLN A 29 -31.42 -3.66 3.08
C GLN A 29 -32.35 -2.67 2.36
N VAL A 30 -31.83 -2.08 1.29
CA VAL A 30 -32.57 -1.26 0.34
C VAL A 30 -32.49 -1.93 -1.03
N THR A 31 -33.64 -2.40 -1.52
CA THR A 31 -33.76 -3.00 -2.85
C THR A 31 -34.28 -1.95 -3.82
N VAL A 32 -33.45 -1.49 -4.75
CA VAL A 32 -33.87 -0.57 -5.82
C VAL A 32 -34.02 -1.37 -7.10
N ASN A 33 -35.25 -1.62 -7.55
CA ASN A 33 -35.48 -2.51 -8.68
C ASN A 33 -35.19 -1.84 -10.03
N SER A 34 -35.50 -0.56 -10.16
CA SER A 34 -35.29 0.28 -11.34
C SER A 34 -35.00 1.73 -10.94
N ASN A 35 -34.54 2.56 -11.89
CA ASN A 35 -34.33 4.01 -11.72
C ASN A 35 -33.38 4.35 -10.55
N THR A 36 -33.40 5.60 -10.08
CA THR A 36 -32.63 6.08 -8.93
C THR A 36 -33.53 6.42 -7.75
N LEU A 37 -33.21 5.84 -6.59
CA LEU A 37 -33.67 6.33 -5.29
C LEU A 37 -32.55 7.17 -4.66
N THR A 38 -32.81 8.45 -4.39
CA THR A 38 -31.89 9.33 -3.67
C THR A 38 -32.31 9.47 -2.21
N VAL A 39 -31.38 9.15 -1.32
CA VAL A 39 -31.46 9.31 0.12
C VAL A 39 -30.38 10.32 0.51
N GLY A 40 -30.67 11.61 0.29
CA GLY A 40 -29.66 12.67 0.39
C GLY A 40 -29.41 13.18 1.81
N GLY A 41 -30.06 12.60 2.82
CA GLY A 41 -29.92 13.01 4.21
C GLY A 41 -28.63 12.52 4.88
N VAL A 42 -28.27 13.16 5.99
CA VAL A 42 -27.21 12.64 6.88
C VAL A 42 -27.64 11.29 7.42
N ILE A 43 -26.77 10.28 7.30
CA ILE A 43 -26.93 8.97 7.94
C ILE A 43 -25.81 8.83 8.97
N ASN A 44 -26.17 8.58 10.23
CA ASN A 44 -25.21 8.28 11.29
C ASN A 44 -25.57 6.94 11.96
N ALA A 45 -25.03 5.85 11.42
CA ALA A 45 -25.33 4.48 11.84
C ALA A 45 -24.04 3.64 11.96
N PRO A 46 -23.06 4.04 12.80
CA PRO A 46 -21.71 3.46 12.85
C PRO A 46 -21.66 1.97 13.26
N THR A 47 -22.76 1.43 13.80
CA THR A 47 -22.90 0.04 14.23
C THR A 47 -23.73 -0.82 13.27
N PHE A 48 -24.37 -0.21 12.28
CA PHE A 48 -25.29 -0.91 11.38
C PHE A 48 -24.80 -0.92 9.93
N ASN A 49 -25.00 -2.05 9.27
CA ASN A 49 -24.66 -2.26 7.88
C ASN A 49 -25.77 -1.73 6.96
N LEU A 50 -25.38 -1.29 5.76
CA LEU A 50 -26.28 -1.05 4.64
C LEU A 50 -26.04 -2.08 3.54
N THR A 51 -27.11 -2.72 3.07
CA THR A 51 -27.09 -3.60 1.91
C THR A 51 -27.91 -2.97 0.78
N LYS A 52 -27.30 -2.79 -0.38
CA LYS A 52 -27.97 -2.39 -1.61
C LYS A 52 -28.22 -3.61 -2.49
N SER A 53 -29.47 -3.85 -2.84
CA SER A 53 -29.93 -4.90 -3.76
C SER A 53 -30.74 -4.32 -4.94
N GLY A 54 -31.07 -5.16 -5.93
CA GLY A 54 -31.85 -4.78 -7.11
C GLY A 54 -31.04 -4.04 -8.19
N ALA A 55 -31.54 -4.04 -9.43
CA ALA A 55 -30.81 -3.53 -10.60
C ALA A 55 -30.71 -2.00 -10.69
N GLY A 56 -31.59 -1.26 -10.01
CA GLY A 56 -31.59 0.20 -9.98
C GLY A 56 -30.44 0.80 -9.16
N ASN A 57 -30.42 2.13 -9.05
CA ASN A 57 -29.39 2.91 -8.37
C ASN A 57 -29.87 3.45 -7.00
N LEU A 58 -29.06 3.28 -5.96
CA LEU A 58 -29.23 3.99 -4.69
C LEU A 58 -28.20 5.11 -4.61
N SER A 59 -28.64 6.35 -4.44
CA SER A 59 -27.77 7.52 -4.29
C SER A 59 -27.84 8.09 -2.87
N LEU A 60 -26.69 8.40 -2.27
CA LEU A 60 -26.59 9.01 -0.94
C LEU A 60 -26.46 10.55 -0.95
N GLY A 61 -26.55 11.18 -2.12
CA GLY A 61 -26.51 12.65 -2.25
C GLY A 61 -25.16 13.26 -1.87
N SER A 62 -25.16 14.29 -1.03
CA SER A 62 -23.98 15.14 -0.78
C SER A 62 -23.64 15.35 0.69
N ASN A 63 -24.34 14.67 1.61
CA ASN A 63 -24.13 14.79 3.05
C ASN A 63 -23.25 13.66 3.58
N ASN A 64 -22.61 13.86 4.74
CA ASN A 64 -21.82 12.81 5.37
C ASN A 64 -22.68 11.58 5.72
N VAL A 65 -22.12 10.40 5.48
CA VAL A 65 -22.74 9.11 5.78
C VAL A 65 -21.76 8.26 6.57
N THR A 66 -22.18 7.81 7.75
CA THR A 66 -21.43 6.89 8.61
C THR A 66 -22.20 5.59 8.73
N LEU A 67 -21.56 4.47 8.39
CA LEU A 67 -22.09 3.12 8.49
C LEU A 67 -21.09 2.21 9.20
N ASN A 68 -21.53 1.03 9.62
CA ASN A 68 -20.62 -0.07 9.92
C ASN A 68 -20.00 -0.59 8.62
N GLY A 69 -20.71 -1.49 7.92
CA GLY A 69 -20.31 -2.00 6.62
C GLY A 69 -21.27 -1.59 5.49
N LEU A 70 -20.79 -1.76 4.27
CA LEU A 70 -21.56 -1.59 3.04
C LEU A 70 -21.47 -2.88 2.21
N THR A 71 -22.61 -3.37 1.75
CA THR A 71 -22.69 -4.47 0.78
C THR A 71 -23.48 -4.00 -0.43
N ILE A 72 -22.92 -4.11 -1.62
CA ILE A 72 -23.65 -3.89 -2.88
C ILE A 72 -23.81 -5.26 -3.56
N ASN A 73 -25.01 -5.82 -3.53
CA ASN A 73 -25.31 -7.10 -4.16
C ASN A 73 -25.51 -6.98 -5.68
N ALA A 74 -26.11 -5.88 -6.14
CA ALA A 74 -26.42 -5.65 -7.55
C ALA A 74 -26.74 -4.17 -7.84
N GLY A 75 -26.75 -3.83 -9.13
CA GLY A 75 -27.13 -2.51 -9.63
C GLY A 75 -26.13 -1.42 -9.30
N GLY A 76 -26.60 -0.16 -9.33
CA GLY A 76 -25.79 1.00 -9.01
C GLY A 76 -25.86 1.39 -7.53
N PHE A 77 -24.74 1.88 -7.01
CA PHE A 77 -24.69 2.63 -5.76
C PHE A 77 -23.88 3.90 -6.00
N THR A 78 -24.53 5.06 -5.92
CA THR A 78 -23.86 6.36 -5.94
C THR A 78 -23.59 6.79 -4.51
N SER A 79 -22.31 6.81 -4.13
CA SER A 79 -21.86 7.29 -2.82
C SER A 79 -22.22 8.76 -2.60
N THR A 80 -22.05 9.22 -1.37
CA THR A 80 -22.10 10.66 -1.08
C THR A 80 -20.92 11.38 -1.72
N SER A 81 -21.13 12.63 -2.17
CA SER A 81 -20.03 13.52 -2.59
C SER A 81 -19.24 14.14 -1.44
N ALA A 82 -19.66 13.90 -0.19
CA ALA A 82 -18.92 14.24 1.02
C ALA A 82 -18.09 13.04 1.49
N VAL A 83 -18.22 12.63 2.77
CA VAL A 83 -17.50 11.46 3.32
C VAL A 83 -18.46 10.31 3.59
N LEU A 84 -18.13 9.13 3.03
CA LEU A 84 -18.68 7.83 3.42
C LEU A 84 -17.70 7.15 4.39
N THR A 85 -18.03 7.10 5.67
CA THR A 85 -17.23 6.47 6.72
C THR A 85 -17.71 5.05 7.00
N LEU A 86 -16.80 4.09 6.97
CA LEU A 86 -17.04 2.66 7.18
C LEU A 86 -16.15 2.12 8.31
N SER A 87 -16.76 1.63 9.39
CA SER A 87 -16.04 0.96 10.49
C SER A 87 -15.90 -0.56 10.30
N GLY A 88 -16.64 -1.13 9.33
CA GLY A 88 -16.64 -2.53 8.92
C GLY A 88 -16.29 -2.73 7.44
N ASN A 89 -16.68 -3.88 6.88
CA ASN A 89 -16.26 -4.28 5.54
C ASN A 89 -17.04 -3.56 4.43
N PHE A 90 -16.41 -3.38 3.27
CA PHE A 90 -17.07 -3.04 2.01
C PHE A 90 -16.97 -4.21 1.03
N SER A 91 -18.11 -4.77 0.61
CA SER A 91 -18.21 -5.74 -0.48
C SER A 91 -19.04 -5.17 -1.65
N ASN A 92 -18.61 -5.46 -2.88
CA ASN A 92 -19.26 -4.96 -4.08
C ASN A 92 -19.32 -6.03 -5.18
N ALA A 93 -20.53 -6.39 -5.58
CA ALA A 93 -20.85 -7.19 -6.76
C ALA A 93 -21.63 -6.38 -7.82
N GLY A 94 -21.90 -5.10 -7.55
CA GLY A 94 -22.54 -4.15 -8.48
C GLY A 94 -21.58 -3.08 -8.98
N THR A 95 -22.13 -1.91 -9.29
CA THR A 95 -21.37 -0.72 -9.69
C THR A 95 -21.32 0.28 -8.54
N PHE A 96 -20.10 0.60 -8.08
CA PHE A 96 -19.86 1.69 -7.13
C PHE A 96 -19.51 2.98 -7.89
N ASN A 97 -20.34 4.01 -7.76
CA ASN A 97 -20.09 5.35 -8.28
C ASN A 97 -19.66 6.27 -7.13
N HIS A 98 -18.40 6.66 -7.08
CA HIS A 98 -17.80 7.38 -5.95
C HIS A 98 -18.33 8.82 -5.75
N ASN A 99 -19.03 9.41 -6.74
CA ASN A 99 -19.65 10.74 -6.69
C ASN A 99 -18.68 11.88 -6.27
N SER A 100 -17.43 11.79 -6.71
CA SER A 100 -16.32 12.66 -6.29
C SER A 100 -16.13 12.82 -4.76
N GLY A 101 -16.66 11.90 -3.95
CA GLY A 101 -16.53 11.93 -2.50
C GLY A 101 -15.32 11.17 -1.98
N THR A 102 -15.23 11.10 -0.66
CA THR A 102 -14.21 10.34 0.07
C THR A 102 -14.82 9.09 0.69
N VAL A 103 -14.15 7.96 0.54
CA VAL A 103 -14.43 6.78 1.37
C VAL A 103 -13.38 6.69 2.46
N HIS A 104 -13.83 6.62 3.72
CA HIS A 104 -12.96 6.54 4.89
C HIS A 104 -13.18 5.23 5.65
N PHE A 105 -12.20 4.33 5.57
CA PHE A 105 -12.18 3.12 6.40
C PHE A 105 -11.53 3.42 7.75
N ASN A 106 -12.31 3.38 8.84
CA ASN A 106 -11.88 3.77 10.18
C ASN A 106 -12.07 2.67 11.24
N GLY A 107 -12.23 1.42 10.82
CA GLY A 107 -12.40 0.27 11.69
C GLY A 107 -11.15 -0.05 12.51
N THR A 108 -11.34 -0.41 13.77
CA THR A 108 -10.28 -0.86 14.69
C THR A 108 -9.92 -2.34 14.51
N GLY A 109 -10.85 -3.14 13.97
CA GLY A 109 -10.60 -4.51 13.52
C GLY A 109 -10.16 -4.59 12.06
N VAL A 110 -9.78 -5.78 11.61
CA VAL A 110 -9.45 -6.01 10.20
C VAL A 110 -10.66 -5.66 9.31
N GLN A 111 -10.43 -4.89 8.24
CA GLN A 111 -11.46 -4.53 7.27
C GLN A 111 -11.10 -5.06 5.88
N SER A 112 -12.11 -5.53 5.15
CA SER A 112 -12.05 -5.78 3.72
C SER A 112 -12.43 -4.51 2.95
N ILE A 113 -11.56 -4.06 2.04
CA ILE A 113 -11.78 -2.95 1.10
C ILE A 113 -12.16 -3.54 -0.25
N ALA A 114 -13.30 -3.13 -0.82
CA ALA A 114 -13.72 -3.59 -2.14
C ALA A 114 -12.75 -3.15 -3.25
N GLY A 115 -12.49 -4.03 -4.22
CA GLY A 115 -11.76 -3.65 -5.43
C GLY A 115 -12.62 -2.82 -6.37
N VAL A 116 -12.61 -1.49 -6.20
CA VAL A 116 -13.36 -0.52 -7.00
C VAL A 116 -12.53 0.74 -7.24
N THR A 117 -13.06 1.65 -8.06
CA THR A 117 -12.53 3.00 -8.20
C THR A 117 -13.09 3.91 -7.12
N TYR A 118 -12.22 4.38 -6.23
CA TYR A 118 -12.48 5.47 -5.29
C TYR A 118 -12.05 6.80 -5.91
N HIS A 119 -12.68 7.91 -5.49
CA HIS A 119 -12.15 9.24 -5.81
C HIS A 119 -11.06 9.62 -4.82
N ASN A 120 -11.42 9.85 -3.57
CA ASN A 120 -10.48 9.88 -2.45
C ASN A 120 -10.66 8.63 -1.58
N LEU A 121 -9.56 8.10 -1.06
CA LEU A 121 -9.55 6.99 -0.12
C LEU A 121 -8.75 7.37 1.12
N ILE A 122 -9.34 7.20 2.30
CA ILE A 122 -8.67 7.39 3.59
C ILE A 122 -8.74 6.09 4.37
N THR A 123 -7.62 5.67 4.95
CA THR A 123 -7.58 4.59 5.95
C THR A 123 -7.01 5.14 7.26
N SER A 124 -7.66 4.81 8.37
CA SER A 124 -7.15 5.14 9.71
C SER A 124 -7.55 4.09 10.74
N ALA A 125 -7.17 4.36 12.01
CA ALA A 125 -7.32 3.47 13.15
C ALA A 125 -6.45 2.19 13.04
N ALA A 126 -6.44 1.38 14.11
CA ALA A 126 -5.49 0.28 14.25
C ALA A 126 -5.75 -0.92 13.31
N GLY A 127 -6.95 -1.03 12.73
CA GLY A 127 -7.33 -2.17 11.91
C GLY A 127 -6.55 -2.26 10.61
N GLN A 128 -5.94 -3.42 10.32
CA GLN A 128 -5.37 -3.72 9.00
C GLN A 128 -6.49 -3.70 7.95
N LYS A 129 -6.22 -3.08 6.80
CA LYS A 129 -7.16 -2.98 5.67
C LYS A 129 -6.68 -3.90 4.55
N ASN A 130 -7.48 -4.89 4.18
CA ASN A 130 -7.15 -5.87 3.15
C ASN A 130 -7.92 -5.55 1.88
N ALA A 131 -7.22 -5.37 0.76
CA ALA A 131 -7.88 -5.22 -0.54
C ALA A 131 -8.48 -6.57 -0.98
N ALA A 132 -9.77 -6.58 -1.31
CA ALA A 132 -10.49 -7.73 -1.85
C ALA A 132 -10.39 -7.84 -3.38
N GLY A 133 -9.75 -6.87 -4.04
CA GLY A 133 -9.57 -6.80 -5.49
C GLY A 133 -8.67 -5.62 -5.85
N ALA A 134 -8.49 -5.35 -7.14
CA ALA A 134 -7.74 -4.18 -7.61
C ALA A 134 -8.38 -2.88 -7.12
N VAL A 135 -7.58 -1.98 -6.54
CA VAL A 135 -8.03 -0.68 -6.02
C VAL A 135 -7.48 0.43 -6.90
N VAL A 136 -8.37 1.29 -7.39
CA VAL A 136 -8.01 2.51 -8.11
C VAL A 136 -8.45 3.71 -7.28
N VAL A 137 -7.58 4.70 -7.13
CA VAL A 137 -7.89 5.98 -6.47
C VAL A 137 -7.66 7.08 -7.50
N SER A 138 -8.75 7.65 -8.02
CA SER A 138 -8.69 8.62 -9.12
C SER A 138 -8.18 10.00 -8.68
N ASN A 139 -8.08 10.25 -7.38
CA ASN A 139 -7.53 11.45 -6.78
C ASN A 139 -6.56 11.05 -5.66
N ASN A 140 -6.82 11.41 -4.39
CA ASN A 140 -5.82 11.27 -3.33
C ASN A 140 -6.04 10.04 -2.44
N LEU A 141 -4.93 9.40 -2.03
CA LEU A 141 -4.88 8.36 -1.01
C LEU A 141 -4.19 8.90 0.25
N THR A 142 -4.86 8.80 1.40
CA THR A 142 -4.24 9.00 2.72
C THR A 142 -4.29 7.70 3.50
N ASN A 143 -3.14 7.08 3.72
CA ASN A 143 -3.00 5.83 4.45
C ASN A 143 -2.24 6.02 5.77
N ALA A 144 -2.93 5.82 6.89
CA ALA A 144 -2.36 5.81 8.23
C ALA A 144 -2.44 4.41 8.89
N THR A 145 -2.62 3.36 8.08
CA THR A 145 -2.78 1.98 8.55
C THR A 145 -1.81 1.04 7.85
N ILE A 146 -1.90 -0.24 8.18
CA ILE A 146 -1.56 -1.27 7.20
C ILE A 146 -2.64 -1.28 6.13
N LEU A 147 -2.26 -1.06 4.87
CA LEU A 147 -3.05 -1.36 3.69
C LEU A 147 -2.39 -2.54 2.97
N ASP A 148 -2.97 -3.71 3.12
CA ASP A 148 -2.47 -4.95 2.52
C ASP A 148 -3.17 -5.20 1.19
N MET A 149 -2.43 -5.02 0.10
CA MET A 149 -2.93 -5.25 -1.24
C MET A 149 -2.93 -6.74 -1.60
N GLY A 150 -2.22 -7.58 -0.85
CA GLY A 150 -1.98 -8.97 -1.26
C GLY A 150 -1.40 -9.01 -2.68
N ALA A 151 -2.00 -9.84 -3.54
CA ALA A 151 -1.66 -9.94 -4.96
C ALA A 151 -2.39 -8.92 -5.86
N ASN A 152 -3.26 -8.07 -5.30
CA ASN A 152 -4.02 -7.07 -6.05
C ASN A 152 -3.17 -5.84 -6.38
N THR A 153 -3.60 -5.06 -7.36
CA THR A 153 -2.93 -3.80 -7.74
C THR A 153 -3.51 -2.60 -7.00
N LEU A 154 -2.66 -1.60 -6.75
CA LEU A 154 -3.03 -0.27 -6.29
C LEU A 154 -2.60 0.75 -7.35
N SER A 155 -3.53 1.55 -7.86
CA SER A 155 -3.24 2.68 -8.74
C SER A 155 -3.80 3.97 -8.14
N VAL A 156 -2.99 5.02 -8.10
CA VAL A 156 -3.39 6.33 -7.57
C VAL A 156 -2.97 7.40 -8.57
N SER A 157 -3.91 8.22 -9.02
CA SER A 157 -3.65 9.30 -9.98
C SER A 157 -3.21 10.61 -9.32
N GLY A 158 -3.68 10.86 -8.09
CA GLY A 158 -3.32 12.02 -7.30
C GLY A 158 -2.17 11.75 -6.33
N THR A 159 -2.20 12.41 -5.18
CA THR A 159 -1.13 12.27 -4.17
C THR A 159 -1.34 11.05 -3.29
N ILE A 160 -0.22 10.48 -2.82
CA ILE A 160 -0.19 9.42 -1.82
C ILE A 160 0.47 9.97 -0.56
N ASP A 161 -0.30 10.14 0.50
CA ASP A 161 0.22 10.34 1.84
C ASP A 161 0.14 9.03 2.61
N ASN A 162 1.28 8.35 2.73
CA ASN A 162 1.43 7.13 3.50
C ASN A 162 2.14 7.39 4.84
N THR A 163 2.19 8.64 5.31
CA THR A 163 2.90 9.00 6.55
C THR A 163 2.32 8.25 7.74
N GLY A 164 3.17 7.47 8.43
CA GLY A 164 2.75 6.58 9.52
C GLY A 164 2.05 5.29 9.06
N GLY A 165 1.79 5.13 7.76
CA GLY A 165 1.21 3.94 7.16
C GLY A 165 2.23 2.94 6.62
N ASN A 166 1.73 1.74 6.30
CA ASN A 166 2.45 0.69 5.60
C ASN A 166 1.58 0.09 4.49
N ILE A 167 1.99 0.24 3.23
CA ILE A 167 1.34 -0.44 2.10
C ILE A 167 2.12 -1.71 1.78
N ARG A 168 1.45 -2.86 1.69
CA ARG A 168 2.11 -4.17 1.55
C ARG A 168 1.63 -4.95 0.33
N PHE A 169 2.55 -5.68 -0.30
CA PHE A 169 2.35 -6.41 -1.54
C PHE A 169 2.92 -7.84 -1.45
N THR A 170 2.24 -8.80 -2.08
CA THR A 170 2.70 -10.20 -2.30
C THR A 170 2.73 -10.63 -3.76
N GLY A 171 2.18 -9.84 -4.67
CA GLY A 171 2.15 -10.18 -6.08
C GLY A 171 3.53 -10.01 -6.71
N ALA A 172 3.86 -10.85 -7.68
CA ALA A 172 5.20 -10.86 -8.30
C ALA A 172 5.63 -9.50 -8.86
N THR A 173 4.69 -8.68 -9.34
CA THR A 173 4.95 -7.37 -9.97
C THR A 173 3.87 -6.32 -9.68
N ASN A 174 3.27 -6.32 -8.48
CA ASN A 174 2.15 -5.41 -8.14
C ASN A 174 2.52 -4.24 -7.20
N GLY A 175 3.81 -4.05 -6.92
CA GLY A 175 4.28 -3.02 -6.01
C GLY A 175 4.20 -1.60 -6.54
N LEU A 176 4.36 -0.63 -5.64
CA LEU A 176 4.33 0.80 -5.93
C LEU A 176 5.39 1.54 -5.12
N ALA A 177 6.17 2.42 -5.77
CA ALA A 177 7.13 3.28 -5.10
C ALA A 177 6.44 4.49 -4.47
N VAL A 178 6.65 4.71 -3.17
CA VAL A 178 6.04 5.82 -2.42
C VAL A 178 7.08 6.46 -1.51
N ALA A 179 7.29 7.76 -1.67
CA ALA A 179 8.27 8.55 -0.92
C ALA A 179 7.79 9.00 0.48
N SER A 180 6.77 8.36 1.04
CA SER A 180 6.26 8.56 2.40
C SER A 180 5.94 7.21 3.05
N GLY A 181 6.04 7.15 4.38
CA GLY A 181 5.74 5.94 5.14
C GLY A 181 6.61 4.74 4.82
N THR A 182 5.99 3.56 4.85
CA THR A 182 6.63 2.27 4.58
C THR A 182 5.96 1.55 3.42
N ILE A 183 6.76 0.94 2.54
CA ILE A 183 6.30 -0.07 1.59
C ILE A 183 6.92 -1.41 1.95
N THR A 184 6.11 -2.46 2.01
CA THR A 184 6.56 -3.83 2.30
C THR A 184 6.31 -4.76 1.12
N TYR A 185 7.35 -5.41 0.65
CA TYR A 185 7.25 -6.59 -0.23
C TYR A 185 7.38 -7.82 0.66
N TYR A 186 6.35 -8.68 0.68
CA TYR A 186 6.34 -9.92 1.46
C TYR A 186 5.85 -11.12 0.65
N GLY A 187 6.16 -12.36 1.07
CA GLY A 187 5.69 -13.57 0.36
C GLY A 187 6.74 -14.20 -0.57
N ALA A 188 6.31 -14.82 -1.67
CA ALA A 188 7.21 -15.45 -2.65
C ALA A 188 7.98 -14.42 -3.48
N SER A 189 8.81 -14.85 -4.44
CA SER A 189 9.63 -13.96 -5.29
C SER A 189 8.87 -12.76 -5.87
N GLN A 190 9.46 -11.57 -5.76
CA GLN A 190 8.86 -10.31 -6.20
C GLN A 190 9.85 -9.44 -6.97
N THR A 191 9.30 -8.59 -7.84
CA THR A 191 10.02 -7.50 -8.50
C THR A 191 9.61 -6.19 -7.86
N ILE A 192 10.59 -5.46 -7.32
CA ILE A 192 10.37 -4.13 -6.75
C ILE A 192 10.20 -3.12 -7.88
N THR A 193 9.09 -2.38 -7.85
CA THR A 193 8.85 -1.26 -8.77
C THR A 193 9.92 -0.18 -8.57
N SER A 194 10.52 0.28 -9.66
CA SER A 194 11.52 1.36 -9.64
C SER A 194 10.95 2.66 -9.08
N GLY A 195 11.79 3.47 -8.45
CA GLY A 195 11.40 4.78 -7.91
C GLY A 195 11.93 5.04 -6.52
N THR A 196 11.35 6.06 -5.87
CA THR A 196 11.78 6.51 -4.55
C THR A 196 10.86 5.98 -3.46
N TYR A 197 11.47 5.38 -2.45
CA TYR A 197 10.84 4.92 -1.23
C TYR A 197 11.30 5.77 -0.05
N ASN A 198 10.40 6.05 0.90
CA ASN A 198 10.84 6.50 2.22
C ASN A 198 11.43 5.33 3.00
N ASN A 199 10.60 4.41 3.49
CA ASN A 199 11.05 3.14 4.04
C ASN A 199 10.66 1.98 3.12
N LEU A 200 11.55 1.01 2.97
CA LEU A 200 11.35 -0.19 2.16
C LEU A 200 11.63 -1.43 3.01
N VAL A 201 10.68 -2.35 3.08
CA VAL A 201 10.80 -3.61 3.82
C VAL A 201 10.75 -4.79 2.86
N ILE A 202 11.73 -5.68 2.97
CA ILE A 202 11.79 -6.96 2.25
C ILE A 202 11.58 -8.08 3.27
N ASN A 203 10.49 -8.83 3.11
CA ASN A 203 10.10 -9.90 4.03
C ASN A 203 9.57 -11.12 3.26
N GLN A 204 10.47 -11.71 2.47
CA GLN A 204 10.12 -12.85 1.62
C GLN A 204 9.97 -14.11 2.48
N SER A 205 8.89 -14.86 2.28
CA SER A 205 8.72 -16.20 2.86
C SER A 205 9.44 -17.27 2.04
N SER A 206 9.70 -17.00 0.76
CA SER A 206 10.45 -17.87 -0.15
C SER A 206 10.98 -17.08 -1.34
N GLY A 207 11.97 -17.63 -2.04
CA GLY A 207 12.57 -16.98 -3.20
C GLY A 207 13.33 -15.70 -2.86
N GLN A 208 13.52 -14.85 -3.85
CA GLN A 208 14.29 -13.61 -3.73
C GLN A 208 13.48 -12.44 -4.27
N THR A 209 13.78 -11.22 -3.81
CA THR A 209 13.25 -10.00 -4.40
C THR A 209 14.28 -9.43 -5.36
N SER A 210 13.86 -9.00 -6.55
CA SER A 210 14.74 -8.33 -7.52
C SER A 210 14.30 -6.90 -7.78
N LEU A 211 15.21 -6.00 -8.12
CA LEU A 211 14.84 -4.68 -8.61
C LEU A 211 14.29 -4.75 -10.04
N GLY A 212 13.17 -4.06 -10.31
CA GLY A 212 12.63 -3.85 -11.66
C GLY A 212 13.20 -2.63 -12.38
N GLY A 213 14.05 -1.87 -11.70
CA GLY A 213 14.73 -0.66 -12.18
C GLY A 213 15.48 0.02 -11.03
N ASN A 214 16.09 1.19 -11.27
CA ASN A 214 16.80 1.91 -10.23
C ASN A 214 15.86 2.29 -9.06
N VAL A 215 16.34 2.11 -7.84
CA VAL A 215 15.57 2.37 -6.61
C VAL A 215 16.34 3.31 -5.70
N THR A 216 15.65 4.28 -5.11
CA THR A 216 16.17 5.14 -4.05
C THR A 216 15.40 4.87 -2.75
N VAL A 217 16.11 4.74 -1.63
CA VAL A 217 15.52 4.68 -0.28
C VAL A 217 16.06 5.86 0.54
N ASN A 218 15.17 6.72 1.04
CA ASN A 218 15.55 7.91 1.80
C ASN A 218 15.60 7.69 3.31
N GLY A 219 14.80 6.76 3.82
CA GLY A 219 14.74 6.32 5.21
C GLY A 219 15.37 4.93 5.37
N THR A 220 14.65 3.98 5.94
CA THR A 220 15.21 2.66 6.27
C THR A 220 14.90 1.62 5.20
N LEU A 221 15.93 0.92 4.72
CA LEU A 221 15.80 -0.36 4.03
C LEU A 221 15.90 -1.48 5.07
N THR A 222 14.83 -2.24 5.28
CA THR A 222 14.81 -3.37 6.21
C THR A 222 14.80 -4.69 5.43
N LEU A 223 15.78 -5.56 5.69
CA LEU A 223 15.78 -6.93 5.20
C LEU A 223 15.40 -7.84 6.38
N THR A 224 14.11 -8.18 6.48
CA THR A 224 13.63 -9.11 7.51
C THR A 224 13.96 -10.55 7.12
N ASN A 225 13.59 -10.94 5.90
CA ASN A 225 13.83 -12.25 5.30
C ASN A 225 14.02 -12.12 3.79
N GLY A 226 14.89 -12.98 3.24
CA GLY A 226 15.18 -13.06 1.81
C GLY A 226 16.32 -12.15 1.35
N ILE A 227 16.68 -12.35 0.09
CA ILE A 227 17.73 -11.62 -0.62
C ILE A 227 17.10 -10.48 -1.42
N LEU A 228 17.76 -9.32 -1.45
CA LEU A 228 17.49 -8.25 -2.42
C LEU A 228 18.53 -8.33 -3.55
N ASN A 229 18.14 -8.84 -4.71
CA ASN A 229 18.97 -8.86 -5.90
C ASN A 229 18.82 -7.55 -6.69
N LEU A 230 19.93 -6.85 -6.91
CA LEU A 230 19.93 -5.61 -7.67
C LEU A 230 19.65 -5.81 -9.17
N GLY A 231 19.92 -7.01 -9.72
CA GLY A 231 19.51 -7.37 -11.08
C GLY A 231 20.06 -6.45 -12.19
N GLY A 232 21.23 -5.83 -11.97
CA GLY A 232 21.83 -4.87 -12.90
C GLY A 232 21.42 -3.41 -12.68
N TYR A 233 20.55 -3.12 -11.70
CA TYR A 233 20.13 -1.76 -11.34
C TYR A 233 20.79 -1.25 -10.07
N ASN A 234 20.84 0.07 -9.90
CA ASN A 234 21.43 0.66 -8.70
C ASN A 234 20.39 0.85 -7.59
N LEU A 235 20.80 0.52 -6.37
CA LEU A 235 20.12 0.92 -5.14
C LEU A 235 20.84 2.13 -4.56
N THR A 236 20.15 3.26 -4.44
CA THR A 236 20.67 4.49 -3.82
C THR A 236 20.05 4.69 -2.43
N LEU A 237 20.89 4.91 -1.43
CA LEU A 237 20.52 5.20 -0.06
C LEU A 237 20.83 6.67 0.21
N GLY A 238 19.79 7.46 0.48
CA GLY A 238 19.92 8.89 0.73
C GLY A 238 20.73 9.23 1.99
N PRO A 239 21.00 10.52 2.26
CA PRO A 239 21.84 10.97 3.39
C PRO A 239 21.46 10.36 4.75
N SER A 240 20.17 10.34 5.07
CA SER A 240 19.62 9.81 6.32
C SER A 240 19.33 8.31 6.28
N ALA A 241 19.51 7.67 5.12
CA ALA A 241 19.08 6.29 4.93
C ALA A 241 19.94 5.29 5.69
N THR A 242 19.32 4.23 6.20
CA THR A 242 19.99 3.13 6.91
C THR A 242 19.60 1.78 6.33
N ILE A 243 20.41 0.75 6.54
CA ILE A 243 20.02 -0.65 6.33
C ILE A 243 19.83 -1.30 7.70
N SER A 244 18.64 -1.86 7.94
CA SER A 244 18.33 -2.67 9.11
C SER A 244 18.27 -4.14 8.72
N ILE A 245 19.18 -4.94 9.27
CA ILE A 245 19.27 -6.37 8.99
C ILE A 245 19.71 -7.13 10.24
N ALA A 246 18.92 -8.12 10.65
CA ALA A 246 19.23 -8.98 11.79
C ALA A 246 19.87 -10.29 11.31
N SER A 247 21.07 -10.58 11.82
CA SER A 247 21.89 -11.76 11.47
C SER A 247 22.06 -11.91 9.95
N PRO A 248 22.77 -10.98 9.29
CA PRO A 248 22.98 -11.04 7.85
C PRO A 248 23.78 -12.30 7.46
N SER A 249 23.49 -12.87 6.29
CA SER A 249 24.06 -14.14 5.83
C SER A 249 23.85 -14.29 4.31
N ALA A 250 24.32 -15.39 3.72
CA ALA A 250 24.07 -15.72 2.32
C ALA A 250 22.58 -15.79 1.95
N THR A 251 21.69 -15.98 2.92
CA THR A 251 20.22 -16.02 2.70
C THR A 251 19.52 -14.70 3.03
N LYS A 252 20.26 -13.70 3.51
CA LYS A 252 19.76 -12.40 3.93
C LYS A 252 20.83 -11.33 3.71
N MET A 253 20.79 -10.71 2.54
CA MET A 253 21.82 -9.81 2.03
C MET A 253 21.32 -9.09 0.77
N ILE A 254 22.12 -8.15 0.28
CA ILE A 254 21.92 -7.50 -1.02
C ILE A 254 22.90 -8.11 -2.03
N ILE A 255 22.43 -8.59 -3.17
CA ILE A 255 23.31 -9.08 -4.26
C ILE A 255 23.63 -7.91 -5.17
N ALA A 256 24.92 -7.59 -5.30
CA ALA A 256 25.40 -6.38 -5.99
C ALA A 256 26.40 -6.72 -7.11
N ASN A 257 26.00 -7.62 -8.02
CA ASN A 257 26.85 -8.17 -9.08
C ASN A 257 26.76 -7.32 -10.35
N GLY A 258 27.80 -6.54 -10.65
CA GLY A 258 27.80 -5.62 -11.80
C GLY A 258 26.85 -4.42 -11.63
N SER A 259 26.34 -4.20 -10.41
CA SER A 259 25.45 -3.11 -10.01
C SER A 259 25.85 -2.61 -8.63
N GLN A 260 25.46 -1.38 -8.27
CA GLN A 260 25.96 -0.74 -7.06
C GLN A 260 24.87 -0.56 -5.99
N VAL A 261 25.26 -0.81 -4.73
CA VAL A 261 24.64 -0.16 -3.57
C VAL A 261 25.37 1.16 -3.35
N ILE A 262 24.67 2.27 -3.52
CA ILE A 262 25.21 3.62 -3.42
C ILE A 262 24.72 4.23 -2.10
N LYS A 263 25.62 4.65 -1.22
CA LYS A 263 25.28 5.44 -0.03
C LYS A 263 25.71 6.89 -0.25
N THR A 264 24.76 7.81 -0.11
CA THR A 264 25.04 9.24 0.02
C THR A 264 25.40 9.55 1.48
N PHE A 265 26.62 10.01 1.71
CA PHE A 265 27.08 10.48 3.01
C PHE A 265 26.81 11.99 3.14
N ALA A 266 26.23 12.41 4.27
CA ALA A 266 26.02 13.82 4.61
C ALA A 266 27.25 14.47 5.29
N GLY A 267 28.22 13.65 5.68
CA GLY A 267 29.36 13.99 6.51
C GLY A 267 30.26 12.77 6.67
N THR A 268 31.28 12.88 7.52
CA THR A 268 32.08 11.73 7.96
C THR A 268 31.21 10.70 8.68
N GLY A 269 31.59 9.43 8.63
CA GLY A 269 30.82 8.36 9.26
C GLY A 269 31.12 6.98 8.68
N SER A 270 30.59 5.97 9.37
CA SER A 270 30.74 4.57 8.99
C SER A 270 29.43 4.00 8.45
N PHE A 271 29.50 3.18 7.42
CA PHE A 271 28.35 2.47 6.86
C PHE A 271 28.73 1.03 6.50
N LEU A 272 27.97 0.08 7.01
CA LEU A 272 28.06 -1.34 6.66
C LEU A 272 27.20 -1.60 5.42
N PHE A 273 27.81 -2.16 4.38
CA PHE A 273 27.14 -2.67 3.19
C PHE A 273 27.00 -4.19 3.34
N PRO A 274 25.79 -4.72 3.65
CA PRO A 274 25.56 -6.16 3.78
C PRO A 274 25.34 -6.78 2.39
N ILE A 275 26.39 -6.77 1.58
CA ILE A 275 26.37 -7.22 0.20
C ILE A 275 27.02 -8.59 0.01
N GLY A 276 26.93 -9.13 -1.20
CA GLY A 276 27.69 -10.28 -1.66
C GLY A 276 27.24 -10.68 -3.06
N ASP A 277 27.45 -11.95 -3.39
CA ASP A 277 27.39 -12.50 -4.75
C ASP A 277 26.53 -13.78 -4.80
N ASN A 278 25.94 -14.07 -5.96
CA ASN A 278 25.20 -15.31 -6.23
C ASN A 278 25.60 -16.01 -7.55
N THR A 279 26.79 -15.69 -8.07
CA THR A 279 27.36 -16.28 -9.27
C THR A 279 27.96 -17.63 -8.91
N GLY A 280 27.29 -18.71 -9.31
CA GLY A 280 27.67 -20.07 -8.88
C GLY A 280 27.17 -20.36 -7.47
N THR A 281 27.95 -20.02 -6.45
CA THR A 281 27.54 -20.14 -5.04
C THR A 281 27.04 -18.80 -4.51
N THR A 282 26.20 -18.82 -3.48
CA THR A 282 25.75 -17.58 -2.82
C THR A 282 26.63 -17.31 -1.61
N GLU A 283 27.34 -16.19 -1.65
CA GLU A 283 28.32 -15.80 -0.65
C GLU A 283 28.01 -14.41 -0.10
N TYR A 284 28.05 -14.30 1.23
CA TYR A 284 27.92 -13.03 1.93
C TYR A 284 29.29 -12.42 2.18
N SER A 285 29.55 -11.27 1.56
CA SER A 285 30.85 -10.60 1.54
C SER A 285 30.70 -9.13 1.92
N PRO A 286 30.35 -8.82 3.18
CA PRO A 286 30.07 -7.46 3.60
C PRO A 286 31.32 -6.60 3.63
N ILE A 287 31.11 -5.28 3.51
CA ILE A 287 32.17 -4.29 3.70
C ILE A 287 31.68 -3.12 4.53
N THR A 288 32.52 -2.65 5.45
CA THR A 288 32.29 -1.40 6.18
C THR A 288 33.18 -0.32 5.59
N ILE A 289 32.57 0.77 5.14
CA ILE A 289 33.29 1.97 4.72
C ILE A 289 33.24 2.99 5.85
N ASN A 290 34.40 3.48 6.28
CA ASN A 290 34.53 4.54 7.27
C ASN A 290 35.13 5.80 6.63
N VAL A 291 34.30 6.81 6.38
CA VAL A 291 34.72 8.11 5.87
C VAL A 291 35.21 8.96 7.03
N THR A 292 36.53 9.14 7.15
CA THR A 292 37.15 9.81 8.32
C THR A 292 37.40 11.30 8.11
N ALA A 293 37.44 11.79 6.86
CA ALA A 293 37.58 13.20 6.52
C ALA A 293 36.99 13.49 5.13
N GLY A 294 36.64 14.75 4.87
CA GLY A 294 36.17 15.22 3.57
C GLY A 294 35.56 16.62 3.64
N SER A 295 35.70 17.39 2.57
CA SER A 295 35.03 18.67 2.37
C SER A 295 34.35 18.63 1.00
N GLY A 296 33.02 18.55 0.95
CA GLY A 296 32.27 18.37 -0.30
C GLY A 296 31.04 17.46 -0.18
N PHE A 297 30.44 17.37 1.02
CA PHE A 297 29.22 16.61 1.23
C PHE A 297 27.98 17.39 0.69
N PRO A 298 26.92 16.71 0.23
CA PRO A 298 26.76 15.26 0.18
C PRO A 298 27.63 14.58 -0.88
N ALA A 299 28.18 13.40 -0.56
CA ALA A 299 29.06 12.63 -1.44
C ALA A 299 28.62 11.16 -1.53
N ASN A 300 28.77 10.53 -2.69
CA ASN A 300 28.33 9.16 -2.92
C ASN A 300 29.50 8.18 -2.85
N VAL A 301 29.30 7.08 -2.14
CA VAL A 301 30.14 5.88 -2.21
C VAL A 301 29.30 4.74 -2.77
N GLY A 302 29.70 4.21 -3.92
CA GLY A 302 29.09 3.03 -4.54
C GLY A 302 29.93 1.79 -4.26
N VAL A 303 29.28 0.69 -3.91
CA VAL A 303 29.94 -0.60 -3.67
C VAL A 303 29.26 -1.68 -4.54
N THR A 304 30.08 -2.52 -5.16
CA THR A 304 29.69 -3.67 -5.96
C THR A 304 30.56 -4.87 -5.59
N VAL A 305 30.11 -6.07 -5.92
CA VAL A 305 30.86 -7.31 -5.75
C VAL A 305 31.25 -7.85 -7.11
N VAL A 306 32.44 -8.47 -7.16
CA VAL A 306 32.94 -9.22 -8.29
C VAL A 306 33.24 -10.62 -7.78
N ASP A 307 32.77 -11.65 -8.50
CA ASP A 307 33.14 -13.04 -8.24
C ASP A 307 34.60 -13.29 -8.67
N ALA A 308 35.51 -12.74 -7.88
CA ALA A 308 36.95 -12.88 -8.04
C ALA A 308 37.64 -12.56 -6.73
N LYS A 309 38.72 -13.30 -6.44
CA LYS A 309 39.63 -12.97 -5.34
C LYS A 309 40.18 -11.57 -5.55
N HIS A 310 40.11 -10.73 -4.53
CA HIS A 310 40.75 -9.40 -4.61
C HIS A 310 42.26 -9.56 -4.88
N PRO A 311 42.87 -8.86 -5.86
CA PRO A 311 44.28 -9.07 -6.24
C PRO A 311 45.27 -8.90 -5.08
N SER A 312 44.96 -8.03 -4.13
CA SER A 312 45.76 -7.80 -2.92
C SER A 312 45.41 -8.71 -1.73
N ASN A 313 44.45 -9.62 -1.87
CA ASN A 313 44.07 -10.56 -0.81
C ASN A 313 45.03 -11.76 -0.82
N SER A 314 45.94 -11.81 0.16
CA SER A 314 46.89 -12.91 0.33
C SER A 314 46.29 -14.15 1.01
N SER A 315 45.07 -14.06 1.55
CA SER A 315 44.42 -15.19 2.22
C SER A 315 44.20 -16.36 1.26
N THR A 316 44.51 -17.58 1.69
CA THR A 316 44.29 -18.80 0.90
C THR A 316 42.92 -19.42 1.12
N ALA A 317 42.14 -18.90 2.08
CA ALA A 317 40.85 -19.45 2.50
C ALA A 317 39.70 -18.43 2.49
N ASN A 318 40.00 -17.13 2.44
CA ASN A 318 39.01 -16.06 2.31
C ASN A 318 39.31 -15.34 1.01
N PHE A 319 38.38 -15.30 0.07
CA PHE A 319 38.59 -14.76 -1.27
C PHE A 319 37.99 -13.37 -1.42
#